data_AF-G1Q0Q1-F1
#
_entry.id   AF-G1Q0Q1-F1
#
_cell.length_a   1.000
_cell.length_b   1.000
_cell.length_c   1.000
_cell.angle_alpha   90.00
_cell.angle_beta   90.00
_cell.angle_gamma   90.00
#
_symmetry.space_group_name_H-M   'P 1'
#
loop_
_entity.id
_entity.type
_entity.pdbx_description
1 polymer ?
#
loop_
_entity_poly.entity_id
_entity_poly.type
_entity_poly.pdbx_seq_one_letter_code
_entity_poly.pdbx_strand_id
1 'polypeptide(L)' 'DKADFCIIHYAGKVDYKADEWLMKNMDPLNDNVATLLHQSSDRFVAELWKDVDRIVGLDQVTGMTET' A
#
# COMPACT_ATOMS: atom_id res chain seq x y z
N ASP A 1 -3.09 -21.43 8.46
CA ASP A 1 -3.90 -20.88 9.57
C ASP A 1 -4.20 -19.43 9.34
N LYS A 2 -5.43 -18.98 9.62
CA LYS A 2 -5.77 -17.55 9.58
C LYS A 2 -5.21 -16.89 10.84
N ALA A 3 -4.38 -15.86 10.67
CA ALA A 3 -3.78 -15.12 11.78
C ALA A 3 -4.77 -14.09 12.37
N ASP A 4 -6.01 -14.52 12.66
CA ASP A 4 -7.07 -13.67 13.19
C ASP A 4 -6.90 -13.49 14.71
N PHE A 5 -7.20 -12.30 15.22
CA PHE A 5 -7.07 -11.99 16.66
C PHE A 5 -8.14 -10.99 17.12
N CYS A 6 -8.21 -10.72 18.42
CA CYS A 6 -9.18 -9.77 18.96
C CYS A 6 -8.55 -8.80 19.97
N ILE A 7 -9.08 -7.58 20.04
CA ILE A 7 -8.68 -6.54 21.00
C ILE A 7 -9.93 -6.04 21.72
N ILE A 8 -9.81 -5.81 23.04
CA ILE A 8 -10.85 -5.14 23.84
C ILE A 8 -10.53 -3.64 23.87
N HIS A 9 -11.32 -2.85 23.16
CA HIS A 9 -11.26 -1.39 23.18
C HIS A 9 -12.23 -0.82 24.21
N TYR A 10 -12.15 0.49 24.49
CA TYR A 10 -13.06 1.16 25.43
C TYR A 10 -14.55 1.03 25.04
N ALA A 11 -14.83 0.85 23.74
CA ALA A 11 -16.18 0.67 23.19
C ALA A 11 -16.59 -0.81 23.03
N GLY A 12 -15.76 -1.76 23.46
CA GLY A 12 -16.03 -3.19 23.37
C GLY A 12 -14.97 -4.00 22.62
N LYS A 13 -15.24 -5.29 22.45
CA LYS A 13 -14.36 -6.24 21.76
C LYS A 13 -14.49 -6.10 20.24
N VAL A 14 -13.36 -6.07 19.54
CA VAL A 14 -13.29 -6.08 18.08
C VAL A 14 -12.42 -7.26 17.63
N ASP A 15 -12.95 -8.06 16.70
CA ASP A 15 -12.21 -9.14 16.04
C ASP A 15 -11.56 -8.59 14.75
N TYR A 16 -10.25 -8.78 14.61
CA TYR A 16 -9.42 -8.33 13.50
C TYR A 16 -8.99 -9.52 12.64
N LYS A 17 -9.11 -9.32 11.32
CA LYS A 17 -8.52 -10.22 10.32
C LYS A 17 -7.19 -9.63 9.87
N ALA A 18 -6.11 -10.39 10.06
CA ALA A 18 -4.76 -9.96 9.67
C ALA A 18 -4.48 -10.16 8.17
N ASP A 19 -5.46 -10.66 7.42
CA ASP A 19 -5.36 -10.87 5.98
C ASP A 19 -4.87 -9.59 5.26
N GLU A 20 -3.79 -9.75 4.50
CA GLU A 20 -3.16 -8.69 3.69
C GLU A 20 -2.61 -7.49 4.48
N TRP A 21 -2.44 -7.58 5.80
CA TRP A 21 -1.91 -6.46 6.61
C TRP A 21 -0.55 -5.99 6.13
N LEU A 22 0.36 -6.92 5.80
CA LEU A 22 1.68 -6.56 5.30
C LEU A 22 1.60 -5.85 3.95
N MET A 23 0.77 -6.33 3.03
CA MET A 23 0.56 -5.67 1.73
C MET A 23 0.01 -4.25 1.92
N LYS A 24 -1.00 -4.09 2.79
CA LYS A 24 -1.62 -2.79 3.08
C LYS A 24 -0.68 -1.83 3.81
N ASN A 25 0.20 -2.34 4.67
CA ASN A 25 1.18 -1.52 5.39
C ASN A 25 2.38 -1.13 4.53
N MET A 26 2.78 -1.97 3.57
CA MET A 26 3.83 -1.65 2.61
C MET A 26 3.35 -0.68 1.53
N ASP A 27 2.04 -0.68 1.24
CA ASP A 27 1.37 0.16 0.24
C ASP A 27 2.13 0.22 -1.11
N PRO A 28 2.43 -0.95 -1.73
CA PRO A 28 3.17 -0.96 -2.97
C PRO A 28 2.32 -0.43 -4.11
N LEU A 29 2.93 0.38 -4.98
CA LEU A 29 2.29 0.90 -6.19
C LEU A 29 3.08 0.51 -7.44
N ASN A 30 2.44 0.71 -8.59
CA ASN A 30 3.08 0.47 -9.87
C ASN A 30 3.89 1.72 -10.29
N ASP A 31 5.21 1.59 -10.27
CA ASP A 31 6.13 2.70 -10.54
C ASP A 31 5.99 3.27 -11.96
N ASN A 32 5.68 2.42 -12.95
CA ASN A 32 5.48 2.87 -14.33
C ASN A 32 4.25 3.79 -14.44
N VAL A 33 3.15 3.42 -13.78
CA VAL A 33 1.92 4.22 -13.77
C VAL A 33 2.13 5.51 -12.98
N ALA A 34 2.82 5.45 -11.84
CA ALA A 34 3.10 6.64 -11.05
C ALA A 34 3.99 7.64 -11.81
N THR A 35 5.02 7.14 -12.50
CA THR A 35 5.89 7.96 -13.37
C THR A 35 5.09 8.57 -14.53
N LEU A 36 4.18 7.81 -15.13
CA LEU A 36 3.31 8.31 -16.20
C LEU A 36 2.41 9.47 -15.70
N LEU A 37 1.82 9.34 -14.51
CA LEU A 37 0.96 10.36 -13.92
C LEU A 37 1.74 11.61 -13.51
N HIS A 38 2.97 11.43 -13.02
CA HIS A 38 3.90 12.53 -12.76
C HIS A 38 4.21 13.35 -14.04
N GLN A 39 4.28 12.68 -15.19
CA GLN A 39 4.53 13.30 -16.50
C GLN A 39 3.24 13.71 -17.26
N SER A 40 2.09 13.73 -16.58
CA SER A 40 0.81 14.06 -17.20
C SER A 40 0.82 15.44 -17.89
N SER A 41 0.10 15.55 -19.00
CA SER A 41 -0.14 16.83 -19.68
C SER A 41 -1.12 17.73 -18.92
N ASP A 42 -1.92 17.15 -18.02
CA ASP A 42 -2.71 17.91 -17.05
C ASP A 42 -1.81 18.32 -15.88
N ARG A 43 -1.58 19.63 -15.76
CA ARG A 43 -0.73 20.23 -14.73
C ARG A 43 -1.18 19.85 -13.31
N PHE A 44 -2.49 19.78 -13.04
CA PHE A 44 -2.98 19.42 -11.71
C PHE A 44 -2.61 17.99 -11.35
N VAL A 45 -2.72 17.06 -12.31
CA VAL A 45 -2.34 15.66 -12.12
C VAL A 45 -0.83 15.52 -11.95
N ALA A 46 -0.02 16.19 -12.76
CA ALA A 46 1.43 16.18 -12.63
C ALA A 46 1.89 16.71 -11.24
N GLU A 47 1.27 17.80 -10.76
CA GLU A 47 1.55 18.36 -9.43
C GLU A 47 1.13 17.43 -8.28
N LEU A 48 0.04 16.67 -8.45
CA LEU A 48 -0.42 15.68 -7.48
C LEU A 48 0.60 14.53 -7.31
N TRP A 49 1.25 14.13 -8.40
CA TRP A 49 2.21 13.01 -8.44
C TRP A 49 3.68 13.47 -8.44
N LYS A 50 3.97 14.69 -7.99
CA LYS A 50 5.32 15.26 -8.02
C LYS A 50 6.35 14.52 -7.16
N ASP A 51 5.92 13.88 -6.08
CA ASP A 51 6.79 13.23 -5.08
C ASP A 51 6.89 11.71 -5.33
N VAL A 52 7.07 11.32 -6.60
CA VAL A 52 7.10 9.90 -7.04
C VAL A 52 8.26 9.10 -6.44
N ASP A 53 9.33 9.77 -6.01
CA ASP A 53 10.55 9.15 -5.44
C ASP A 53 10.32 8.39 -4.12
N ARG A 54 9.15 8.57 -3.49
CA ARG A 54 8.79 7.89 -2.23
C ARG A 54 7.98 6.62 -2.43
N ILE A 55 7.66 6.27 -3.67
CA ILE A 55 6.82 5.11 -3.98
C ILE A 55 7.62 3.83 -3.80
N VAL A 56 7.01 2.84 -3.17
CA VAL A 56 7.52 1.48 -3.08
C VAL A 56 6.97 0.69 -4.27
N GLY A 57 7.86 0.15 -5.10
CA GLY A 57 7.50 -0.61 -6.29
C GLY A 57 6.85 -1.96 -5.97
N LEU A 58 5.85 -2.33 -6.77
CA LEU A 58 5.16 -3.64 -6.68
C LEU A 58 6.11 -4.84 -6.77
N ASP A 59 7.19 -4.70 -7.56
CA ASP A 59 8.23 -5.71 -7.73
C ASP A 59 8.94 -6.06 -6.42
N GLN A 60 9.18 -5.07 -5.55
CA GLN A 60 9.80 -5.27 -4.24
C GLN A 60 8.93 -6.14 -3.31
N VAL A 61 7.61 -6.11 -3.49
CA VAL A 61 6.67 -6.88 -2.66
C VAL A 61 6.50 -8.31 -3.16
N THR A 62 6.59 -8.56 -4.47
CA THR A 62 6.50 -9.91 -5.03
C THR A 62 7.60 -10.86 -4.55
N GLY A 63 8.79 -10.32 -4.22
CA GLY A 63 9.89 -11.11 -3.65
C GLY A 63 9.71 -11.50 -2.17
N MET A 64 8.79 -10.84 -1.44
CA MET A 64 8.54 -11.10 -0.02
C MET A 64 7.50 -12.20 0.22
N THR A 65 6.69 -12.54 -0.78
CA THR A 65 5.65 -13.57 -0.69
C THR A 65 6.16 -15.00 -0.96
N GLU A 66 7.41 -15.16 -1.40
CA GLU A 66 8.02 -16.46 -1.73
C GLU A 66 8.86 -17.08 -0.59
N THR A 67 8.90 -16.46 0.58
CA THR A 67 9.56 -16.97 1.81
C THR A 67 8.55 -17.20 2.93
#